data_AF-A0A9D1JUD2-F1
#
_entry.id   AF-A0A9D1JUD2-F1
#
_cell.length_a   1.000
_cell.length_b   1.000
_cell.length_c   1.000
_cell.angle_alpha   90.00
_cell.angle_beta   90.00
_cell.angle_gamma   90.00
#
_symmetry.space_group_name_H-M   'P 1'
#
loop_
_entity.id
_entity.type
_entity.pdbx_description
1 polymer ?
#
loop_
_entity_poly.entity_id
_entity_poly.type
_entity_poly.pdbx_seq_one_letter_code
_entity_poly.pdbx_strand_id
1 'polypeptide(L)'
;MSQKIDRYIQALFEDVPRTKKALELKEELLGNMRERYEDYLRDGKSDSEAYSLTVASMGDLDEMIAQVMPDEHFRQEAQYYRRRSARNTAIAAATYILGAAIVVASALAPWEGVQILAVVILLVLVAGATALLIYTEMSTPVEYREDEQGDRWMKEAQRHPGGQTVKAVMNLYWIVVTTVYLVVSFLTAAWGITWIIWPLAGLLSAIIRTVIALRWQHE
;
A
#
# COMPACT_ATOMS: atom_id res chain seq x y z
N MET A 1 23.49 -0.45 16.95
CA MET A 1 23.14 -0.63 18.39
C MET A 1 21.67 -0.30 18.70
N SER A 2 20.98 0.57 17.95
CA SER A 2 19.52 0.83 18.07
C SER A 2 18.57 -0.35 17.76
N GLN A 3 19.03 -1.37 17.03
CA GLN A 3 18.18 -2.47 16.55
C GLN A 3 17.51 -3.32 17.64
N LYS A 4 18.00 -3.28 18.90
CA LYS A 4 17.37 -4.02 20.01
C LYS A 4 16.07 -3.35 20.45
N ILE A 5 16.08 -2.02 20.57
CA ILE A 5 14.90 -1.20 20.92
C ILE A 5 13.86 -1.30 19.81
N ASP A 6 14.32 -1.20 18.56
CA ASP A 6 13.43 -1.32 17.40
C ASP A 6 12.70 -2.66 17.39
N ARG A 7 13.42 -3.76 17.66
CA ARG A 7 12.83 -5.09 17.76
C ARG A 7 11.87 -5.23 18.94
N TYR A 8 12.22 -4.66 20.09
CA TYR A 8 11.34 -4.69 21.27
C TYR A 8 10.00 -3.98 20.99
N ILE A 9 10.04 -2.75 20.47
CA ILE A 9 8.83 -2.02 20.12
C ILE A 9 8.08 -2.68 18.95
N GLN A 10 8.78 -3.26 17.98
CA GLN A 10 8.12 -4.02 16.89
C GLN A 10 7.34 -5.23 17.41
N ALA A 11 7.94 -6.02 18.31
CA ALA A 11 7.28 -7.17 18.94
C ALA A 11 6.09 -6.73 19.80
N LEU A 12 6.26 -5.64 20.54
CA LEU A 12 5.22 -5.08 21.40
C LEU A 12 3.97 -4.62 20.61
N PHE A 13 4.17 -4.12 19.38
CA PHE A 13 3.08 -3.69 18.48
C PHE A 13 2.69 -4.75 17.44
N GLU A 14 3.13 -6.01 17.57
CA GLU A 14 2.90 -7.05 16.56
C GLU A 14 1.40 -7.36 16.40
N ASP A 15 0.68 -7.48 17.51
CA ASP A 15 -0.76 -7.78 17.56
C ASP A 15 -1.65 -6.52 17.57
N VAL A 16 -1.04 -5.33 17.53
CA VAL A 16 -1.76 -4.06 17.56
C VAL A 16 -2.19 -3.67 16.14
N PRO A 17 -3.49 -3.45 15.88
CA PRO A 17 -3.96 -2.99 14.58
C PRO A 17 -3.28 -1.67 14.21
N ARG A 18 -2.79 -1.57 12.96
CA ARG A 18 -2.09 -0.39 12.45
C ARG A 18 -3.07 0.76 12.15
N THR A 19 -3.68 1.31 13.19
CA THR A 19 -4.46 2.56 13.14
C THR A 19 -3.51 3.75 13.14
N LYS A 20 -4.00 4.94 12.80
CA LYS A 20 -3.17 6.16 12.84
C LYS A 20 -2.64 6.40 14.25
N LYS A 21 -3.51 6.26 15.26
CA LYS A 21 -3.17 6.39 16.68
C LYS A 21 -2.09 5.39 17.12
N ALA A 22 -2.21 4.13 16.71
CA ALA A 22 -1.22 3.11 17.05
C ALA A 22 0.15 3.38 16.39
N LEU A 23 0.16 3.89 15.15
CA LEU A 23 1.39 4.26 14.46
C LEU A 23 2.07 5.48 15.10
N GLU A 24 1.29 6.51 15.46
CA GLU A 24 1.80 7.71 16.15
C GLU A 24 2.42 7.34 17.50
N LEU A 25 1.72 6.55 18.32
CA LEU A 25 2.25 6.06 19.60
C LEU A 25 3.52 5.23 19.39
N LYS A 26 3.55 4.35 18.39
CA LYS A 26 4.74 3.56 18.08
C LYS A 26 5.95 4.43 17.73
N GLU A 27 5.76 5.45 16.90
CA GLU A 27 6.82 6.40 16.51
C GLU A 27 7.32 7.22 17.72
N GLU A 28 6.39 7.70 18.55
CA GLU A 28 6.70 8.42 19.79
C GLU A 28 7.53 7.56 20.76
N LEU A 29 7.10 6.32 21.02
CA LEU A 29 7.82 5.39 21.88
C LEU A 29 9.19 5.03 21.32
N LEU A 30 9.31 4.81 20.00
CA LEU A 30 10.61 4.56 19.37
C LEU A 30 11.57 5.74 19.57
N GLY A 31 11.10 6.97 19.36
CA GLY A 31 11.89 8.18 19.59
C GLY A 31 12.35 8.29 21.04
N ASN A 32 11.40 8.25 21.97
CA ASN A 32 11.66 8.39 23.40
C ASN A 32 12.57 7.28 23.95
N MET A 33 12.39 6.03 23.52
CA MET A 33 13.27 4.92 23.90
C MET A 33 14.68 5.13 23.40
N ARG A 34 14.84 5.49 22.13
CA ARG A 34 16.16 5.65 21.50
C ARG A 34 16.95 6.76 22.18
N GLU A 35 16.31 7.89 22.44
CA GLU A 35 16.94 9.02 23.13
C GLU A 35 17.45 8.61 24.52
N ARG A 36 16.60 8.01 25.36
CA ARG A 36 16.99 7.54 26.70
C ARG A 36 18.12 6.51 26.67
N TYR A 37 18.07 5.58 25.73
CA TYR A 37 19.11 4.58 25.57
C TYR A 37 20.45 5.18 25.15
N GLU A 38 20.43 6.14 24.22
CA GLU A 38 21.64 6.87 23.84
C GLU A 38 22.22 7.68 25.01
N ASP A 39 21.38 8.30 25.83
CA ASP A 39 21.83 9.02 27.02
C ASP A 39 22.50 8.08 28.03
N TYR A 40 21.94 6.89 28.29
CA TYR A 40 22.62 5.91 29.14
C TYR A 40 23.96 5.45 28.56
N LEU A 41 24.06 5.28 27.24
CA LEU A 41 25.35 4.97 26.61
C LEU A 41 26.36 6.11 26.78
N ARG A 42 25.92 7.37 26.66
CA ARG A 42 26.77 8.56 26.92
C ARG A 42 27.23 8.64 28.37
N ASP A 43 26.39 8.21 29.31
CA ASP A 43 26.71 8.09 30.74
C ASP A 43 27.69 6.92 31.04
N GLY A 44 28.19 6.24 30.01
CA GLY A 44 29.18 5.17 30.13
C GLY A 44 28.58 3.83 30.54
N LYS A 45 27.26 3.68 30.47
CA LYS A 45 26.59 2.40 30.74
C LYS A 45 26.90 1.39 29.65
N SER A 46 26.98 0.11 30.05
CA SER A 46 27.11 -0.97 29.08
C SER A 46 25.85 -1.12 28.23
N ASP A 47 25.97 -1.68 27.03
CA ASP A 47 24.86 -1.89 26.10
C ASP A 47 23.65 -2.62 26.73
N SER A 48 23.91 -3.66 27.54
CA SER A 48 22.83 -4.40 28.21
C SER A 48 22.21 -3.62 29.38
N GLU A 49 23.02 -2.88 30.12
CA GLU A 49 22.56 -2.07 31.26
C GLU A 49 21.72 -0.89 30.77
N ALA A 50 22.17 -0.19 29.71
CA ALA A 50 21.42 0.87 29.06
C ALA A 50 20.07 0.38 28.54
N TYR A 51 20.02 -0.81 27.92
CA TYR A 51 18.78 -1.43 27.46
C TYR A 51 17.81 -1.72 28.62
N SER A 52 18.28 -2.41 29.66
CA SER A 52 17.44 -2.74 30.82
C SER A 52 16.90 -1.51 31.54
N LEU A 53 17.74 -0.47 31.72
CA LEU A 53 17.32 0.80 32.32
C LEU A 53 16.30 1.54 31.46
N THR A 54 16.47 1.51 30.14
CA THR A 54 15.55 2.13 29.18
C THR A 54 14.16 1.49 29.24
N VAL A 55 14.09 0.16 29.18
CA VAL A 55 12.83 -0.59 29.30
C VAL A 55 12.15 -0.35 30.65
N ALA A 56 12.91 -0.36 31.75
CA ALA A 56 12.37 -0.10 33.08
C ALA A 56 11.84 1.34 33.23
N SER A 57 12.45 2.31 32.53
CA SER A 57 12.07 3.72 32.64
C SER A 57 10.78 4.09 31.91
N MET A 58 10.30 3.23 30.99
CA MET A 58 9.12 3.54 30.18
C MET A 58 7.79 3.34 30.91
N GLY A 59 7.79 2.61 32.03
CA GLY A 59 6.58 2.35 32.80
C GLY A 59 5.67 1.33 32.13
N ASP A 60 4.35 1.56 32.22
CA ASP A 60 3.32 0.62 31.77
C ASP A 60 2.99 0.81 30.28
N LEU A 61 3.81 0.22 29.43
CA LEU A 61 3.61 0.24 27.97
C LEU A 61 2.35 -0.52 27.55
N ASP A 62 1.92 -1.51 28.32
CA ASP A 62 0.71 -2.28 28.04
C ASP A 62 -0.54 -1.39 28.19
N GLU A 63 -0.56 -0.52 29.20
CA GLU A 63 -1.63 0.48 29.37
C GLU A 63 -1.67 1.50 28.21
N MET A 64 -0.51 2.00 27.77
CA MET A 64 -0.43 2.92 26.63
C MET A 64 -0.96 2.26 25.34
N ILE A 65 -0.64 0.98 25.14
CA ILE A 65 -1.12 0.20 23.99
C ILE A 65 -2.62 -0.07 24.07
N ALA A 66 -3.13 -0.36 25.27
CA ALA A 66 -4.56 -0.56 25.49
C ALA A 66 -5.39 0.69 25.12
N GLN A 67 -4.82 1.90 25.23
CA GLN A 67 -5.49 3.15 24.84
C GLN A 67 -5.60 3.34 23.32
N VAL A 68 -4.67 2.78 22.53
CA VAL A 68 -4.69 2.86 21.06
C VAL A 68 -5.31 1.63 20.39
N MET A 69 -5.51 0.56 21.16
CA MET A 69 -6.24 -0.62 20.72
C MET A 69 -7.64 -0.20 20.26
N PRO A 70 -8.02 -0.50 19.01
CA PRO A 70 -9.33 -0.13 18.52
C PRO A 70 -10.41 -0.87 19.30
N ASP A 71 -11.39 -0.10 19.76
CA ASP A 71 -12.58 -0.61 20.41
C ASP A 71 -13.41 -1.50 19.47
N GLU A 72 -14.38 -2.20 20.05
CA GLU A 72 -15.22 -3.12 19.28
C GLU A 72 -16.04 -2.39 18.20
N HIS A 73 -16.42 -1.14 18.45
CA HIS A 73 -17.07 -0.27 17.47
C HIS A 73 -16.20 0.01 16.24
N PHE A 74 -14.94 0.38 16.43
CA PHE A 74 -13.99 0.61 15.33
C PHE A 74 -13.80 -0.64 14.47
N ARG A 75 -13.69 -1.81 15.12
CA ARG A 75 -13.55 -3.10 14.39
C ARG A 75 -14.79 -3.39 13.55
N GLN A 76 -15.98 -3.14 14.09
CA GLN A 76 -17.25 -3.32 13.36
C GLN A 76 -17.36 -2.36 12.17
N GLU A 77 -17.02 -1.08 12.36
CA GLU A 77 -17.07 -0.07 11.29
C GLU A 77 -16.06 -0.39 10.17
N ALA A 78 -14.83 -0.77 10.55
CA ALA A 78 -13.80 -1.21 9.61
C ALA A 78 -14.23 -2.43 8.81
N GLN A 79 -14.91 -3.40 9.43
CA GLN A 79 -15.46 -4.56 8.72
C GLN A 79 -16.62 -4.19 7.81
N TYR A 80 -17.48 -3.26 8.23
CA TYR A 80 -18.58 -2.73 7.43
C TYR A 80 -18.07 -2.08 6.14
N TYR A 81 -17.11 -1.14 6.25
CA TYR A 81 -16.52 -0.48 5.07
C TYR A 81 -15.79 -1.47 4.17
N ARG A 82 -15.05 -2.44 4.73
CA ARG A 82 -14.37 -3.48 3.94
C ARG A 82 -15.35 -4.34 3.14
N ARG A 83 -16.41 -4.86 3.78
CA ARG A 83 -17.43 -5.67 3.09
C ARG A 83 -18.15 -4.87 2.02
N ARG A 84 -18.49 -3.60 2.30
CA ARG A 84 -19.12 -2.69 1.34
C ARG A 84 -18.20 -2.43 0.16
N SER A 85 -16.93 -2.12 0.39
CA SER A 85 -15.95 -1.84 -0.66
C SER A 85 -15.72 -3.06 -1.55
N ALA A 86 -15.52 -4.23 -0.95
CA ALA A 86 -15.38 -5.49 -1.68
C ALA A 86 -16.61 -5.81 -2.53
N ARG A 87 -17.81 -5.66 -1.98
CA ARG A 87 -19.06 -5.87 -2.72
C ARG A 87 -19.21 -4.92 -3.89
N ASN A 88 -18.98 -3.63 -3.68
CA ASN A 88 -19.13 -2.62 -4.73
C ASN A 88 -18.08 -2.80 -5.82
N THR A 89 -16.85 -3.18 -5.45
CA THR A 89 -15.78 -3.53 -6.39
C THR A 89 -16.15 -4.77 -7.22
N ALA A 90 -16.70 -5.81 -6.59
CA ALA A 90 -17.16 -7.00 -7.29
C ALA A 90 -18.32 -6.70 -8.25
N ILE A 91 -19.28 -5.85 -7.85
CA ILE A 91 -20.38 -5.40 -8.72
C ILE A 91 -19.82 -4.65 -9.93
N ALA A 92 -18.93 -3.68 -9.72
CA ALA A 92 -18.33 -2.92 -10.82
C ALA A 92 -17.55 -3.82 -11.78
N ALA A 93 -16.74 -4.74 -11.26
CA ALA A 93 -16.01 -5.72 -12.06
C ALA A 93 -16.95 -6.61 -12.89
N ALA A 94 -18.01 -7.13 -12.28
CA ALA A 94 -19.01 -7.92 -12.98
C ALA A 94 -19.72 -7.10 -14.07
N THR A 95 -20.02 -5.82 -13.81
CA THR A 95 -20.61 -4.90 -14.79
C THR A 95 -19.69 -4.66 -15.98
N TYR A 96 -18.38 -4.50 -15.78
CA TYR A 96 -17.43 -4.35 -16.89
C TYR A 96 -17.37 -5.61 -17.76
N ILE A 97 -17.29 -6.79 -17.12
CA ILE A 97 -17.26 -8.08 -17.82
C ILE A 97 -18.56 -8.26 -18.61
N LEU A 98 -19.71 -7.95 -18.01
CA LEU A 98 -21.01 -8.01 -18.67
C LEU A 98 -21.07 -7.07 -19.89
N GLY A 99 -20.60 -5.83 -19.73
CA GLY A 99 -20.54 -4.86 -20.83
C GLY A 99 -19.69 -5.37 -22.00
N ALA A 100 -18.50 -5.91 -21.73
CA ALA A 100 -17.64 -6.51 -22.75
C ALA A 100 -18.32 -7.73 -23.41
N ALA A 101 -18.98 -8.58 -22.63
CA ALA A 101 -19.70 -9.74 -23.15
C ALA A 101 -20.85 -9.34 -24.09
N ILE A 102 -21.58 -8.26 -23.79
CA ILE A 102 -22.63 -7.72 -24.66
C ILE A 102 -22.06 -7.29 -26.01
N VAL A 103 -20.92 -6.58 -26.02
CA VAL A 103 -20.26 -6.17 -27.26
C VAL A 103 -19.81 -7.37 -28.08
N VAL A 104 -19.18 -8.37 -27.44
CA VAL A 104 -18.76 -9.60 -28.12
C VAL A 104 -19.96 -10.37 -28.68
N ALA A 105 -21.05 -10.50 -27.91
CA ALA A 105 -22.26 -11.17 -28.36
C ALA A 105 -22.93 -10.43 -29.54
N SER A 106 -22.85 -9.10 -29.57
CA SER A 106 -23.39 -8.30 -30.67
C SER A 106 -22.72 -8.58 -32.02
N ALA A 107 -21.50 -9.13 -32.03
CA ALA A 107 -20.81 -9.53 -33.26
C ALA A 107 -21.49 -10.72 -33.98
N LEU A 108 -22.35 -11.46 -33.29
CA LEU A 108 -23.17 -12.52 -33.89
C LEU A 108 -24.39 -11.97 -34.64
N ALA A 109 -24.76 -10.71 -34.40
CA ALA A 109 -25.88 -10.08 -35.07
C ALA A 109 -25.44 -9.50 -36.43
N PRO A 110 -26.18 -9.76 -37.52
CA PRO A 110 -25.83 -9.28 -38.86
C PRO A 110 -26.11 -7.79 -39.10
N TRP A 111 -26.65 -7.07 -38.11
CA TRP A 111 -27.10 -5.68 -38.26
C TRP A 111 -26.12 -4.73 -37.58
N GLU A 112 -25.52 -3.82 -38.36
CA GLU A 112 -24.55 -2.83 -37.85
C GLU A 112 -25.12 -1.96 -36.72
N GLY A 113 -26.44 -1.66 -36.76
CA GLY A 113 -27.11 -0.90 -35.70
C GLY A 113 -27.07 -1.57 -34.32
N VAL A 114 -27.01 -2.91 -34.26
CA VAL A 114 -26.93 -3.67 -33.00
C VAL A 114 -25.54 -3.52 -32.37
N GLN A 115 -24.49 -3.46 -33.18
CA GLN A 115 -23.12 -3.26 -32.69
C GLN A 115 -22.94 -1.85 -32.11
N ILE A 116 -23.45 -0.83 -32.80
CA ILE A 116 -23.43 0.56 -32.29
C ILE A 116 -24.20 0.66 -30.97
N LEU A 117 -25.40 0.07 -30.91
CA LEU A 117 -26.20 0.07 -29.68
C LEU A 117 -25.49 -0.67 -28.53
N ALA A 118 -24.83 -1.79 -28.81
CA ALA A 118 -24.06 -2.53 -27.81
C ALA A 118 -22.91 -1.70 -27.23
N VAL A 119 -22.21 -0.92 -28.07
CA VAL A 119 -21.16 0.00 -27.60
C VAL A 119 -21.74 1.14 -26.77
N VAL A 120 -22.89 1.72 -27.16
CA VAL A 120 -23.56 2.75 -26.36
C VAL A 120 -23.95 2.20 -24.98
N ILE A 121 -24.49 0.99 -24.91
CA ILE A 121 -24.82 0.31 -23.65
C ILE A 121 -23.56 0.06 -22.81
N LEU A 122 -22.46 -0.40 -23.43
CA LEU A 122 -21.17 -0.56 -22.76
C LEU A 122 -20.74 0.76 -22.09
N LEU A 123 -20.79 1.88 -22.79
CA LEU A 123 -20.35 3.17 -22.25
C LEU A 123 -21.18 3.60 -21.04
N VAL A 124 -22.49 3.37 -21.06
CA VAL A 124 -23.37 3.65 -19.91
C VAL A 124 -23.04 2.75 -18.73
N LEU A 125 -22.83 1.45 -18.97
CA LEU A 125 -22.45 0.49 -17.93
C LEU A 125 -21.08 0.84 -17.31
N VAL A 126 -20.10 1.19 -18.14
CA VAL A 126 -18.76 1.61 -17.69
C VAL A 126 -18.84 2.88 -16.85
N ALA A 127 -19.62 3.87 -17.30
CA ALA A 127 -19.82 5.10 -16.53
C ALA A 127 -20.44 4.82 -15.16
N GLY A 128 -21.47 3.98 -15.09
CA GLY A 128 -22.13 3.59 -13.84
C GLY A 128 -21.21 2.81 -12.90
N ALA A 129 -20.47 1.83 -13.42
CA ALA A 129 -19.52 1.04 -12.63
C ALA A 129 -18.35 1.90 -12.11
N THR A 130 -17.84 2.82 -12.93
CA THR A 130 -16.77 3.74 -12.52
C THR A 130 -17.27 4.72 -11.46
N ALA A 131 -18.47 5.27 -11.62
CA ALA A 131 -19.08 6.15 -10.61
C ALA A 131 -19.29 5.42 -9.27
N LEU A 132 -19.68 4.15 -9.30
CA LEU A 132 -19.82 3.32 -8.10
C LEU A 132 -18.46 3.13 -7.40
N LEU A 133 -17.38 2.85 -8.14
CA LEU A 133 -16.04 2.72 -7.57
C LEU A 133 -15.56 4.02 -6.95
N ILE A 134 -15.67 5.14 -7.67
CA ILE A 134 -15.26 6.46 -7.19
C ILE A 134 -16.04 6.85 -5.94
N TYR A 135 -17.35 6.63 -5.93
CA TYR A 135 -18.19 6.92 -4.77
C TYR A 135 -17.79 6.06 -3.55
N THR A 136 -17.57 4.76 -3.77
CA THR A 136 -17.15 3.83 -2.71
C THR A 136 -15.82 4.29 -2.11
N GLU A 137 -14.87 4.66 -2.96
CA GLU A 137 -13.55 5.12 -2.56
C GLU A 137 -13.62 6.43 -1.77
N MET A 138 -14.34 7.43 -2.28
CA MET A 138 -14.49 8.72 -1.58
C MET A 138 -15.30 8.61 -0.29
N SER A 139 -16.25 7.69 -0.21
CA SER A 139 -17.09 7.48 0.98
C SER A 139 -16.41 6.66 2.08
N THR A 140 -15.28 6.01 1.79
CA THR A 140 -14.54 5.23 2.78
C THR A 140 -13.52 6.14 3.48
N PRO A 141 -13.61 6.32 4.82
CA PRO A 141 -12.61 7.11 5.55
C PRO A 141 -11.21 6.52 5.38
N VAL A 142 -10.20 7.40 5.33
CA VAL A 142 -8.79 7.02 5.13
C VAL A 142 -8.32 5.99 6.16
N GLU A 143 -8.82 6.09 7.40
CA GLU A 143 -8.45 5.21 8.50
C GLU A 143 -8.90 3.74 8.31
N TYR A 144 -9.93 3.50 7.50
CA TYR A 144 -10.43 2.15 7.19
C TYR A 144 -9.98 1.66 5.81
N ARG A 145 -9.30 2.50 5.03
CA ARG A 145 -8.84 2.15 3.69
C ARG A 145 -7.63 1.23 3.82
N GLU A 146 -7.66 0.09 3.13
CA GLU A 146 -6.48 -0.75 3.06
C GLU A 146 -5.43 -0.04 2.21
N ASP A 147 -4.31 0.36 2.82
CA ASP A 147 -3.19 0.88 2.04
C ASP A 147 -2.79 -0.18 1.00
N GLU A 148 -2.76 0.15 -0.28
CA GLU A 148 -2.24 -0.78 -1.29
C GLU A 148 -0.77 -1.11 -0.96
N GLN A 149 -0.36 -2.38 -1.09
CA GLN A 149 1.02 -2.80 -0.79
C GLN A 149 2.08 -1.95 -1.53
N GLY A 150 1.73 -1.44 -2.71
CA GLY A 150 2.56 -0.52 -3.49
C GLY A 150 2.86 0.80 -2.77
N ASP A 151 1.84 1.36 -2.11
CA ASP A 151 1.93 2.61 -1.33
C ASP A 151 2.54 2.37 0.06
N ARG A 152 2.32 1.20 0.68
CA ARG A 152 2.89 0.87 2.00
C ARG A 152 4.41 0.94 1.99
N TRP A 153 5.05 0.23 1.05
CA TRP A 153 6.50 0.26 0.90
C TRP A 153 7.00 1.67 0.59
N MET A 154 6.24 2.44 -0.19
CA MET A 154 6.60 3.81 -0.53
C MET A 154 6.53 4.77 0.67
N LYS A 155 5.51 4.63 1.53
CA LYS A 155 5.39 5.38 2.79
C LYS A 155 6.52 5.03 3.75
N GLU A 156 6.88 3.74 3.85
CA GLU A 156 7.99 3.28 4.68
C GLU A 156 9.35 3.76 4.15
N ALA A 157 9.56 3.68 2.83
CA ALA A 157 10.71 4.24 2.15
C ALA A 157 10.89 5.76 2.38
N GLN A 158 9.78 6.50 2.46
CA GLN A 158 9.80 7.94 2.70
C GLN A 158 10.24 8.33 4.12
N ARG A 159 10.14 7.42 5.10
CA ARG A 159 10.59 7.67 6.47
C ARG A 159 12.12 7.61 6.62
N HIS A 160 12.82 6.95 5.72
CA HIS A 160 14.28 6.87 5.75
C HIS A 160 14.95 8.14 5.19
N PRO A 161 16.13 8.53 5.70
CA PRO A 161 16.94 9.58 5.10
C PRO A 161 17.18 9.27 3.61
N GLY A 162 16.73 10.15 2.71
CA GLY A 162 16.80 9.93 1.26
C GLY A 162 15.54 9.31 0.62
N GLY A 163 14.45 9.11 1.36
CA GLY A 163 13.21 8.53 0.83
C GLY A 163 12.56 9.27 -0.35
N GLN A 164 12.77 10.60 -0.46
CA GLN A 164 12.35 11.38 -1.64
C GLN A 164 13.06 10.92 -2.92
N THR A 165 14.33 10.50 -2.82
CA THR A 165 15.07 9.96 -3.96
C THR A 165 14.50 8.62 -4.41
N VAL A 166 14.04 7.78 -3.47
CA VAL A 166 13.38 6.51 -3.78
C VAL A 166 12.07 6.73 -4.54
N LYS A 167 11.27 7.70 -4.11
CA LYS A 167 10.05 8.10 -4.83
C LYS A 167 10.38 8.56 -6.25
N ALA A 168 11.38 9.42 -6.41
CA ALA A 168 11.81 9.94 -7.71
C ALA A 168 12.33 8.82 -8.63
N VAL A 169 13.17 7.92 -8.12
CA VAL A 169 13.70 6.76 -8.86
C VAL A 169 12.57 5.84 -9.31
N MET A 170 11.61 5.54 -8.43
CA MET A 170 10.49 4.67 -8.77
C MET A 170 9.55 5.32 -9.81
N ASN A 171 9.34 6.63 -9.72
CA ASN A 171 8.57 7.36 -10.72
C ASN A 171 9.28 7.38 -12.08
N LEU A 172 10.58 7.65 -12.09
CA LEU A 172 11.40 7.62 -13.30
C LEU A 172 11.42 6.22 -13.91
N TYR A 173 11.53 5.18 -13.09
CA TYR A 173 11.48 3.78 -13.52
C TYR A 173 10.23 3.48 -14.35
N TRP A 174 9.04 3.81 -13.85
CA TRP A 174 7.80 3.59 -14.58
C TRP A 174 7.74 4.37 -15.88
N ILE A 175 8.16 5.63 -15.88
CA ILE A 175 8.20 6.45 -17.09
C ILE A 175 9.14 5.83 -18.14
N VAL A 176 10.32 5.37 -17.74
CA VAL A 176 11.29 4.72 -18.63
C VAL A 176 10.73 3.41 -19.18
N VAL A 177 10.16 2.56 -18.33
CA VAL A 177 9.52 1.29 -18.75
C VAL A 177 8.41 1.55 -19.76
N THR A 178 7.51 2.50 -19.47
CA THR A 178 6.43 2.87 -20.39
C THR A 178 6.97 3.41 -21.70
N THR A 179 8.01 4.26 -21.66
CA THR A 179 8.64 4.81 -22.87
C THR A 179 9.25 3.69 -23.72
N VAL A 180 10.00 2.77 -23.11
CA VAL A 180 10.58 1.60 -23.79
C VAL A 180 9.47 0.71 -24.38
N TYR A 181 8.43 0.42 -23.61
CA TYR A 181 7.28 -0.36 -24.09
C TYR A 181 6.63 0.29 -25.32
N LEU A 182 6.39 1.60 -25.28
CA LEU A 182 5.79 2.31 -26.41
C LEU A 182 6.72 2.30 -27.62
N VAL A 183 8.00 2.67 -27.47
CA VAL A 183 8.97 2.67 -28.58
C VAL A 183 9.05 1.27 -29.23
N VAL A 184 9.19 0.22 -28.44
CA VAL A 184 9.27 -1.15 -28.96
C VAL A 184 7.94 -1.58 -29.59
N SER A 185 6.79 -1.27 -28.97
CA SER A 185 5.47 -1.64 -29.50
C SER A 185 5.15 -0.93 -30.81
N PHE A 186 5.50 0.34 -30.94
CA PHE A 186 5.30 1.10 -32.18
C PHE A 186 6.26 0.66 -33.30
N LEU A 187 7.53 0.39 -32.98
CA LEU A 187 8.50 -0.08 -33.98
C LEU A 187 8.20 -1.49 -34.48
N THR A 188 7.76 -2.38 -33.59
CA THR A 188 7.52 -3.79 -33.93
C THR A 188 6.09 -4.05 -34.41
N ALA A 189 5.15 -3.14 -34.14
CA ALA A 189 3.70 -3.32 -34.32
C ALA A 189 3.15 -4.62 -33.69
N ALA A 190 3.93 -5.28 -32.84
CA ALA A 190 3.66 -6.60 -32.28
C ALA A 190 3.08 -6.48 -30.87
N TRP A 191 1.99 -5.73 -30.74
CA TRP A 191 1.30 -5.43 -29.47
C TRP A 191 0.96 -6.70 -28.66
N GLY A 192 0.76 -7.84 -29.35
CA GLY A 192 0.49 -9.14 -28.71
C GLY A 192 1.71 -9.82 -28.06
N ILE A 193 2.94 -9.35 -28.33
CA ILE A 193 4.18 -9.89 -27.74
C ILE A 193 4.79 -8.86 -26.77
N THR A 194 4.79 -7.58 -27.13
CA THR A 194 5.45 -6.52 -26.36
C THR A 194 4.86 -6.30 -24.97
N TRP A 195 3.63 -6.76 -24.73
CA TRP A 195 3.03 -6.73 -23.40
C TRP A 195 3.85 -7.50 -22.35
N ILE A 196 4.71 -8.44 -22.75
CA ILE A 196 5.61 -9.18 -21.85
C ILE A 196 6.56 -8.27 -21.05
N ILE A 197 6.80 -7.05 -21.54
CA ILE A 197 7.57 -6.02 -20.84
C ILE A 197 6.91 -5.67 -19.50
N TRP A 198 5.58 -5.71 -19.39
CA TRP A 198 4.88 -5.38 -18.15
C TRP A 198 5.12 -6.39 -17.02
N PRO A 199 4.95 -7.71 -17.21
CA PRO A 199 5.36 -8.71 -16.22
C PRO A 199 6.85 -8.61 -15.84
N LEU A 200 7.74 -8.44 -16.82
CA LEU A 200 9.18 -8.25 -16.60
C LEU A 200 9.47 -7.02 -15.75
N ALA A 201 8.79 -5.90 -16.03
CA ALA A 201 8.90 -4.68 -15.23
C ALA A 201 8.34 -4.86 -13.81
N GLY A 202 7.27 -5.64 -13.63
CA GLY A 202 6.80 -6.01 -12.30
C GLY A 202 7.90 -6.70 -11.49
N LEU A 203 8.57 -7.70 -12.08
CA LEU A 203 9.64 -8.45 -11.44
C LEU A 203 10.87 -7.58 -11.12
N LEU A 204 11.31 -6.76 -12.08
CA LEU A 204 12.42 -5.81 -11.87
C LEU A 204 12.11 -4.82 -10.75
N SER A 205 10.87 -4.31 -10.68
CA SER A 205 10.47 -3.40 -9.62
C SER A 205 10.54 -4.05 -8.23
N ALA A 206 10.22 -5.34 -8.11
CA ALA A 206 10.36 -6.09 -6.86
C ALA A 206 11.83 -6.20 -6.43
N ILE A 207 12.72 -6.52 -7.37
CA ILE A 207 14.17 -6.59 -7.12
C ILE A 207 14.70 -5.23 -6.65
N ILE A 208 14.34 -4.14 -7.34
CA ILE A 208 14.75 -2.78 -6.96
C ILE A 208 14.30 -2.47 -5.52
N ARG A 209 13.05 -2.78 -5.18
CA ARG A 209 12.50 -2.57 -3.82
C ARG A 209 13.29 -3.35 -2.77
N THR A 210 13.63 -4.61 -3.03
CA THR A 210 14.41 -5.45 -2.10
C THR A 210 15.84 -4.94 -1.92
N VAL A 211 16.51 -4.53 -3.01
CA VAL A 211 17.87 -3.99 -2.94
C VAL A 211 17.90 -2.69 -2.13
N ILE A 212 16.93 -1.81 -2.35
CA ILE A 212 16.81 -0.56 -1.57
C ILE A 212 16.53 -0.89 -0.09
N ALA A 213 15.66 -1.85 0.19
CA ALA A 213 15.36 -2.27 1.55
C ALA A 213 16.58 -2.86 2.28
N LEU A 214 17.39 -3.67 1.58
CA LEU A 214 18.64 -4.23 2.11
C LEU A 214 19.66 -3.13 2.43
N ARG A 215 19.74 -2.08 1.60
CA ARG A 215 20.65 -0.97 1.86
C ARG A 215 20.35 -0.29 3.19
N TRP A 216 19.07 -0.10 3.54
CA TRP A 216 18.68 0.51 4.81
C TRP A 216 18.88 -0.38 6.03
N GLN A 217 19.12 -1.69 5.88
CA GLN A 217 19.44 -2.57 7.01
C GLN A 217 20.91 -2.47 7.44
N HIS A 218 21.78 -1.93 6.59
CA HIS A 218 23.22 -1.84 6.80
C HIS A 218 23.73 -0.42 7.11
N GLU A 219 22.88 0.60 7.01
CA GLU A 219 23.12 1.96 7.50
C GLU A 219 22.55 2.11 8.93
#